data_AF-A0A8B6GLL4-F1
#
_entry.id   AF-A0A8B6GLL4-F1
#
_cell.length_a   1.000
_cell.length_b   1.000
_cell.length_c   1.000
_cell.angle_alpha   90.00
_cell.angle_beta   90.00
_cell.angle_gamma   90.00
#
_symmetry.space_group_name_H-M   'P 1'
#
loop_
_entity.id
_entity.type
_entity.pdbx_description
1 polymer ?
#
loop_
_entity_poly.entity_id
_entity_poly.type
_entity_poly.pdbx_seq_one_letter_code
_entity_poly.pdbx_strand_id
1 'polypeptide(L)'
;MKNIKSDREIEERCSEFMKKIEDRITSLESEMKTKVNPEQVKEILETVIGTDKLPDVRKRADTLVVSQLVNYLETDAEGIKNVVRIGKREENAEKPRPMKVTLENVDIKKKLMKNLTKLKAVDKESKFGNISVTHDMTKTEREQNKAKLTEAKQKNENDKSGKHLYIVRGPPWARKIIRVPKEIEQCK
;
A
#
# COMPACT_ATOMS: atom_id res chain seq x y z
N MET A 1 -44.35 -21.87 62.95
CA MET A 1 -44.93 -21.84 61.58
C MET A 1 -45.42 -20.43 61.26
N LYS A 2 -44.54 -19.53 60.83
CA LYS A 2 -44.88 -18.20 60.30
C LYS A 2 -43.83 -17.88 59.24
N ASN A 3 -44.20 -17.92 57.96
CA ASN A 3 -43.53 -17.24 56.83
C ASN A 3 -44.06 -17.65 55.44
N ILE A 4 -45.03 -18.57 55.34
CA ILE A 4 -45.60 -18.96 54.02
C ILE A 4 -46.34 -17.79 53.32
N LYS A 5 -46.76 -16.75 54.06
CA LYS A 5 -47.43 -15.57 53.46
C LYS A 5 -46.47 -14.59 52.78
N SER A 6 -45.20 -14.50 53.20
CA SER A 6 -44.24 -13.58 52.58
C SER A 6 -43.80 -14.06 51.22
N ASP A 7 -43.63 -15.38 51.05
CA ASP A 7 -43.06 -15.94 49.82
C ASP A 7 -44.02 -15.80 48.65
N ARG A 8 -45.33 -15.98 48.89
CA ARG A 8 -46.35 -15.75 47.87
C ARG A 8 -46.45 -14.28 47.43
N GLU A 9 -46.35 -13.35 48.38
CA GLU A 9 -46.33 -11.91 48.07
C GLU A 9 -45.05 -11.51 47.30
N ILE A 10 -43.92 -12.16 47.59
CA ILE A 10 -42.67 -11.97 46.85
C ILE A 10 -42.80 -12.53 45.43
N GLU A 11 -43.37 -13.72 45.26
CA GLU A 11 -43.61 -14.32 43.95
C GLU A 11 -44.55 -13.49 43.08
N GLU A 12 -45.65 -12.97 43.65
CA GLU A 12 -46.59 -12.09 42.95
C GLU A 12 -45.89 -10.79 42.50
N ARG A 13 -45.06 -10.17 43.35
CA ARG A 13 -44.27 -8.98 42.99
C ARG A 13 -43.22 -9.25 41.92
N CYS A 14 -42.53 -10.40 41.99
CA CYS A 14 -41.55 -10.81 40.99
C CYS A 14 -42.23 -11.05 39.63
N SER A 15 -43.42 -11.67 39.62
CA SER A 15 -44.20 -11.91 38.41
C SER A 15 -44.67 -10.59 37.77
N GLU A 16 -45.20 -9.66 38.57
CA GLU A 16 -45.58 -8.32 38.09
C GLU A 16 -44.40 -7.54 37.52
N PHE A 17 -43.23 -7.63 38.17
CA PHE A 17 -42.02 -6.97 37.69
C PHE A 17 -41.52 -7.56 36.37
N MET A 18 -41.51 -8.88 36.22
CA MET A 18 -41.12 -9.55 34.99
C MET A 18 -42.07 -9.20 33.83
N LYS A 19 -43.38 -9.20 34.09
CA LYS A 19 -44.37 -8.78 33.11
C LYS A 19 -44.16 -7.34 32.64
N LYS A 20 -43.83 -6.43 33.57
CA LYS A 20 -43.49 -5.04 33.24
C LYS A 20 -42.20 -4.91 32.41
N ILE A 21 -41.24 -5.81 32.59
CA ILE A 21 -40.03 -5.88 31.74
C ILE A 21 -40.41 -6.37 30.34
N GLU A 22 -41.23 -7.41 30.22
CA GLU A 22 -41.70 -7.94 28.93
C GLU A 22 -42.48 -6.88 28.13
N ASP A 23 -43.36 -6.14 28.79
CA ASP A 23 -44.12 -5.04 28.17
C ASP A 23 -43.17 -3.91 27.68
N ARG A 24 -42.09 -3.63 28.43
CA ARG A 24 -41.08 -2.65 28.00
C ARG A 24 -40.24 -3.14 26.83
N ILE A 25 -39.86 -4.41 26.81
CA ILE A 25 -39.09 -5.02 25.72
C ILE A 25 -39.93 -4.99 24.43
N THR A 26 -41.19 -5.42 24.50
CA THR A 26 -42.10 -5.43 23.33
C THR A 26 -42.37 -4.02 22.81
N SER A 27 -42.55 -3.04 23.69
CA SER A 27 -42.65 -1.63 23.30
C SER A 27 -41.39 -1.15 22.57
N LEU A 28 -40.21 -1.42 23.11
CA LEU A 28 -38.93 -1.03 22.50
C LEU A 28 -38.70 -1.70 21.14
N GLU A 29 -39.05 -2.97 21.00
CA GLU A 29 -38.96 -3.70 19.72
C GLU A 29 -39.87 -3.08 18.66
N SER A 30 -41.08 -2.67 19.04
CA SER A 30 -42.01 -1.99 18.13
C SER A 30 -41.50 -0.61 17.71
N GLU A 31 -40.86 0.12 18.63
CA GLU A 31 -40.21 1.39 18.33
C GLU A 31 -38.98 1.22 17.42
N MET A 32 -38.17 0.19 17.63
CA MET A 32 -37.01 -0.10 16.77
C MET A 32 -37.44 -0.48 15.36
N LYS A 33 -38.53 -1.27 15.21
CA LYS A 33 -39.08 -1.65 13.90
C LYS A 33 -39.65 -0.45 13.12
N THR A 34 -40.19 0.55 13.81
CA THR A 34 -40.77 1.75 13.17
C THR A 34 -39.72 2.82 12.86
N LYS A 35 -38.65 2.91 13.66
CA LYS A 35 -37.55 3.88 13.45
C LYS A 35 -36.55 3.46 12.37
N VAL A 36 -36.48 2.17 12.02
CA VAL A 36 -35.61 1.67 10.95
C VAL A 36 -36.44 1.54 9.67
N ASN A 37 -36.49 2.60 8.87
CA ASN A 37 -37.10 2.52 7.55
C ASN A 37 -36.18 1.70 6.63
N PRO A 38 -36.57 0.50 6.16
CA PRO A 38 -35.73 -0.35 5.32
C PRO A 38 -35.33 0.36 4.02
N GLU A 39 -36.14 1.30 3.53
CA GLU A 39 -35.82 2.11 2.35
C GLU A 39 -34.71 3.12 2.62
N GLN A 40 -34.69 3.77 3.79
CA GLN A 40 -33.58 4.64 4.20
C GLN A 40 -32.29 3.84 4.44
N VAL A 41 -32.41 2.62 4.98
CA VAL A 41 -31.26 1.72 5.14
C VAL A 41 -30.73 1.28 3.78
N LYS A 42 -31.62 0.97 2.83
CA LYS A 42 -31.26 0.64 1.45
C LYS A 42 -30.67 1.84 0.71
N GLU A 43 -31.21 3.03 0.90
CA GLU A 43 -30.68 4.28 0.34
C GLU A 43 -29.31 4.61 0.93
N ILE A 44 -29.11 4.48 2.25
CA ILE A 44 -27.79 4.62 2.90
C ILE A 44 -26.83 3.54 2.38
N LEU A 45 -27.28 2.29 2.25
CA LEU A 45 -26.50 1.21 1.64
C LEU A 45 -26.16 1.53 0.17
N GLU A 46 -27.07 2.09 -0.60
CA GLU A 46 -26.82 2.53 -1.97
C GLU A 46 -25.98 3.81 -2.01
N THR A 47 -26.00 4.68 -1.01
CA THR A 47 -25.05 5.82 -0.93
C THR A 47 -23.65 5.36 -0.51
N VAL A 48 -23.57 4.32 0.33
CA VAL A 48 -22.32 3.74 0.84
C VAL A 48 -21.72 2.73 -0.15
N ILE A 49 -22.54 2.04 -0.94
CA ILE A 49 -22.15 0.95 -1.86
C ILE A 49 -22.37 1.31 -3.34
N GLY A 50 -23.33 2.18 -3.66
CA GLY A 50 -23.87 2.40 -5.01
C GLY A 50 -23.79 3.86 -5.51
N THR A 51 -22.57 4.38 -5.67
CA THR A 51 -22.29 5.31 -6.78
C THR A 51 -20.95 4.92 -7.39
N ASP A 52 -20.92 4.82 -8.72
CA ASP A 52 -19.79 4.40 -9.56
C ASP A 52 -18.57 5.34 -9.52
N LYS A 53 -18.00 5.60 -8.33
CA LYS A 53 -16.69 6.23 -8.11
C LYS A 53 -16.01 5.76 -6.81
N LEU A 54 -16.20 4.50 -6.38
CA LEU A 54 -15.23 3.89 -5.47
C LEU A 54 -13.87 3.88 -6.20
N PRO A 55 -12.81 4.54 -5.71
CA PRO A 55 -11.49 4.32 -6.26
C PRO A 55 -11.25 2.82 -6.16
N ASP A 56 -11.19 2.19 -7.34
CA ASP A 56 -10.95 0.78 -7.61
C ASP A 56 -10.30 0.14 -6.38
N VAL A 57 -10.92 -0.86 -5.74
CA VAL A 57 -10.38 -1.50 -4.52
C VAL A 57 -8.88 -1.81 -4.67
N ARG A 58 -8.46 -2.06 -5.92
CA ARG A 58 -7.07 -2.20 -6.37
C ARG A 58 -6.25 -0.92 -6.26
N LYS A 59 -6.75 0.22 -6.70
CA LYS A 59 -6.07 1.53 -6.55
C LYS A 59 -5.83 1.84 -5.06
N ARG A 60 -6.77 1.53 -4.17
CA ARG A 60 -6.57 1.64 -2.72
C ARG A 60 -5.46 0.71 -2.25
N ALA A 61 -5.52 -0.57 -2.62
CA ALA A 61 -4.48 -1.54 -2.27
C ALA A 61 -3.08 -1.14 -2.79
N ASP A 62 -2.97 -0.71 -4.04
CA ASP A 62 -1.72 -0.24 -4.64
C ASP A 62 -1.19 1.01 -3.90
N THR A 63 -2.08 1.94 -3.55
CA THR A 63 -1.71 3.14 -2.79
C THR A 63 -1.19 2.78 -1.40
N LEU A 64 -1.80 1.79 -0.73
CA LEU A 64 -1.32 1.28 0.56
C LEU A 64 0.08 0.66 0.45
N VAL A 65 0.32 -0.15 -0.58
CA VAL A 65 1.65 -0.76 -0.82
C VAL A 65 2.71 0.31 -1.05
N VAL A 66 2.41 1.32 -1.88
CA VAL A 66 3.34 2.42 -2.14
C VAL A 66 3.57 3.25 -0.87
N SER A 67 2.53 3.52 -0.09
CA SER A 67 2.64 4.26 1.18
C SER A 67 3.53 3.52 2.19
N GLN A 68 3.36 2.20 2.31
CA GLN A 68 4.21 1.35 3.15
C GLN A 68 5.68 1.37 2.70
N LEU A 69 5.92 1.33 1.38
CA LEU A 69 7.27 1.43 0.83
C LEU A 69 7.90 2.81 1.10
N VAL A 70 7.15 3.89 0.92
CA VAL A 70 7.63 5.26 1.15
C VAL A 70 7.96 5.49 2.63
N ASN A 71 7.12 4.99 3.54
CA ASN A 71 7.37 5.00 4.97
C ASN A 71 8.62 4.19 5.34
N TYR A 72 8.78 2.99 4.75
CA TYR A 72 9.98 2.18 4.93
C TYR A 72 11.26 2.92 4.49
N LEU A 73 11.16 3.74 3.45
CA LEU A 73 12.26 4.57 2.96
C LEU A 73 12.40 5.90 3.73
N GLU A 74 11.75 6.06 4.89
CA GLU A 74 11.79 7.27 5.72
C GLU A 74 11.52 8.55 4.91
N THR A 75 10.53 8.48 4.02
CA THR A 75 10.10 9.60 3.18
C THR A 75 8.62 9.86 3.44
N ASP A 76 8.18 11.09 3.17
CA ASP A 76 6.84 11.56 3.52
C ASP A 76 5.79 11.00 2.54
N ALA A 77 4.90 10.14 3.04
CA ALA A 77 3.86 9.49 2.23
C ALA A 77 2.77 10.45 1.74
N GLU A 78 2.60 11.59 2.40
CA GLU A 78 1.63 12.63 2.02
C GLU A 78 1.93 13.24 0.64
N GLY A 79 3.17 13.15 0.17
CA GLY A 79 3.57 13.65 -1.16
C GLY A 79 3.12 12.81 -2.35
N ILE A 80 2.34 11.74 -2.16
CA ILE A 80 1.87 10.86 -3.24
C ILE A 80 0.59 11.42 -3.85
N LYS A 81 0.65 11.86 -5.13
CA LYS A 81 -0.51 12.38 -5.87
C LYS A 81 -1.33 11.30 -6.55
N ASN A 82 -0.67 10.36 -7.22
CA ASN A 82 -1.37 9.36 -8.01
C ASN A 82 -0.55 8.08 -8.17
N VAL A 83 -1.23 6.93 -8.12
CA VAL A 83 -0.65 5.60 -8.31
C VAL A 83 -1.47 4.88 -9.38
N VAL A 84 -0.80 4.44 -10.45
CA VAL A 84 -1.43 3.78 -11.60
C VAL A 84 -0.54 2.66 -12.13
N ARG A 85 -1.10 1.49 -12.45
CA ARG A 85 -0.37 0.41 -13.12
C ARG A 85 -0.27 0.67 -14.62
N ILE A 86 0.94 0.53 -15.18
CA ILE A 86 1.21 0.72 -16.61
C ILE A 86 1.06 -0.61 -17.35
N GLY A 87 0.51 -0.56 -18.56
CA GLY A 87 0.48 -1.68 -19.51
C GLY A 87 -0.84 -2.45 -19.50
N LYS A 88 -1.01 -3.32 -20.51
CA LYS A 88 -2.20 -4.16 -20.67
C LYS A 88 -2.27 -5.20 -19.54
N ARG A 89 -3.46 -5.41 -19.00
CA ARG A 89 -3.68 -6.44 -17.98
C ARG A 89 -3.61 -7.82 -18.64
N GLU A 90 -2.78 -8.69 -18.09
CA GLU A 90 -2.66 -10.10 -18.46
C GLU A 90 -2.98 -10.92 -17.20
N GLU A 91 -3.86 -11.90 -17.31
CA GLU A 91 -4.33 -12.68 -16.15
C GLU A 91 -3.33 -13.76 -15.72
N ASN A 92 -2.51 -14.25 -16.67
CA ASN A 92 -1.53 -15.32 -16.45
C ASN A 92 -0.07 -14.79 -16.42
N ALA A 93 0.14 -13.51 -16.13
CA ALA A 93 1.48 -12.96 -16.10
C ALA A 93 2.26 -13.43 -14.85
N GLU A 94 3.46 -13.97 -15.05
CA GLU A 94 4.38 -14.36 -13.98
C GLU A 94 4.77 -13.18 -13.08
N LYS A 95 4.79 -11.96 -13.64
CA LYS A 95 5.20 -10.74 -12.94
C LYS A 95 4.08 -9.70 -12.93
N PRO A 96 3.85 -9.03 -11.78
CA PRO A 96 2.85 -7.97 -11.70
C PRO A 96 3.26 -6.78 -12.58
N ARG A 97 2.26 -6.11 -13.15
CA ARG A 97 2.47 -4.90 -13.97
C ARG A 97 3.19 -3.79 -13.16
N PRO A 98 4.14 -3.06 -13.77
CA PRO A 98 4.80 -1.93 -13.11
C PRO A 98 3.82 -0.85 -12.67
N MET A 99 4.13 -0.18 -11.55
CA MET A 99 3.37 0.96 -11.03
C MET A 99 4.08 2.27 -11.35
N LYS A 100 3.34 3.24 -11.89
CA LYS A 100 3.72 4.64 -11.99
C LYS A 100 3.20 5.39 -10.78
N VAL A 101 4.11 6.01 -10.04
CA VAL A 101 3.80 6.86 -8.90
C VAL A 101 4.12 8.30 -9.28
N THR A 102 3.13 9.17 -9.14
CA THR A 102 3.25 10.62 -9.33
C THR A 102 3.38 11.25 -7.95
N LEU A 103 4.46 12.00 -7.75
CA LEU A 103 4.73 12.72 -6.51
C LEU A 103 4.38 14.20 -6.68
N GLU A 104 4.10 14.87 -5.57
CA GLU A 104 3.81 16.30 -5.54
C GLU A 104 5.03 17.15 -5.87
N ASN A 105 6.12 16.89 -5.17
CA ASN A 105 7.31 17.72 -5.21
C ASN A 105 8.53 16.96 -5.73
N VAL A 106 9.40 17.68 -6.45
CA VAL A 106 10.66 17.12 -6.97
C VAL A 106 11.61 16.77 -5.82
N ASP A 107 11.55 17.46 -4.69
CA ASP A 107 12.44 17.19 -3.56
C ASP A 107 12.07 15.91 -2.81
N ILE A 108 10.78 15.59 -2.72
CA ILE A 108 10.30 14.28 -2.21
C ILE A 108 10.82 13.17 -3.11
N LYS A 109 10.76 13.35 -4.44
CA LYS A 109 11.37 12.42 -5.39
C LYS A 109 12.87 12.25 -5.16
N LYS A 110 13.62 13.34 -4.94
CA LYS A 110 15.07 13.25 -4.66
C LYS A 110 15.36 12.48 -3.36
N LYS A 111 14.63 12.78 -2.28
CA LYS A 111 14.75 12.11 -0.97
C LYS A 111 14.45 10.61 -1.10
N LEU A 112 13.34 10.27 -1.75
CA LEU A 112 12.96 8.88 -2.03
C LEU A 112 14.05 8.13 -2.80
N MET A 113 14.54 8.71 -3.91
CA MET A 113 15.56 8.08 -4.76
C MET A 113 16.91 7.92 -4.04
N LYS A 114 17.25 8.83 -3.11
CA LYS A 114 18.46 8.73 -2.27
C LYS A 114 18.37 7.56 -1.29
N ASN A 115 17.19 7.32 -0.73
CA ASN A 115 16.97 6.30 0.29
C ASN A 115 16.76 4.89 -0.28
N LEU A 116 16.70 4.72 -1.61
CA LEU A 116 16.60 3.41 -2.26
C LEU A 116 17.76 2.46 -1.95
N THR A 117 18.90 2.96 -1.46
CA THR A 117 20.00 2.10 -0.99
C THR A 117 19.55 1.17 0.14
N LYS A 118 18.57 1.58 0.96
CA LYS A 118 18.00 0.76 2.02
C LYS A 118 17.31 -0.50 1.49
N LEU A 119 16.77 -0.48 0.26
CA LEU A 119 16.17 -1.66 -0.37
C LEU A 119 17.20 -2.74 -0.72
N LYS A 120 18.48 -2.37 -0.90
CA LYS A 120 19.53 -3.35 -1.21
C LYS A 120 20.00 -4.14 0.00
N ALA A 121 19.85 -3.57 1.20
CA ALA A 121 20.28 -4.18 2.45
C ALA A 121 19.28 -5.20 2.99
N VAL A 122 18.14 -5.39 2.33
CA VAL A 122 17.05 -6.25 2.82
C VAL A 122 17.19 -7.65 2.24
N ASP A 123 16.93 -8.66 3.08
CA ASP A 123 16.84 -10.05 2.65
C ASP A 123 15.80 -10.21 1.54
N LYS A 124 16.10 -11.08 0.57
CA LYS A 124 15.24 -11.32 -0.60
C LYS A 124 13.86 -11.88 -0.25
N GLU A 125 13.73 -12.45 0.95
CA GLU A 125 12.48 -12.99 1.50
C GLU A 125 11.58 -11.91 2.12
N SER A 126 12.12 -10.70 2.32
CA SER A 126 11.34 -9.59 2.84
C SER A 126 10.32 -9.07 1.83
N LYS A 127 9.28 -8.40 2.35
CA LYS A 127 8.20 -7.77 1.57
C LYS A 127 8.69 -6.81 0.48
N PHE A 128 9.87 -6.21 0.64
CA PHE A 128 10.41 -5.19 -0.28
C PHE A 128 11.69 -5.63 -1.02
N GLY A 129 12.27 -6.79 -0.71
CA GLY A 129 13.57 -7.22 -1.25
C GLY A 129 13.58 -7.43 -2.78
N ASN A 130 12.42 -7.75 -3.37
CA ASN A 130 12.27 -7.94 -4.82
C ASN A 130 11.70 -6.72 -5.55
N ILE A 131 11.57 -5.58 -4.87
CA ILE A 131 11.05 -4.35 -5.47
C ILE A 131 12.20 -3.52 -6.02
N SER A 132 12.06 -3.09 -7.28
CA SER A 132 12.96 -2.10 -7.88
C SER A 132 12.20 -0.81 -8.19
N VAL A 133 12.81 0.31 -7.82
CA VAL A 133 12.27 1.66 -8.10
C VAL A 133 13.23 2.35 -9.05
N THR A 134 12.70 2.92 -10.13
CA THR A 134 13.49 3.59 -11.16
C THR A 134 12.82 4.90 -11.60
N HIS A 135 13.58 5.77 -12.26
CA HIS A 135 13.02 6.97 -12.87
C HIS A 135 12.10 6.59 -14.04
N ASP A 136 10.94 7.25 -14.13
CA ASP A 136 10.13 7.23 -15.35
C ASP A 136 10.90 7.94 -16.47
N MET A 137 11.18 7.20 -17.55
CA MET A 137 12.03 7.62 -18.66
C MET A 137 11.30 7.40 -19.98
N THR A 138 11.52 8.32 -20.90
CA THR A 138 11.10 8.18 -22.30
C THR A 138 11.78 6.97 -22.95
N LYS A 139 11.26 6.53 -24.10
CA LYS A 139 11.82 5.38 -24.83
C LYS A 139 13.28 5.62 -25.24
N THR A 140 13.58 6.81 -25.75
CA THR A 140 14.92 7.21 -26.18
C THR A 140 15.90 7.26 -25.02
N GLU A 141 15.51 7.83 -23.88
CA GLU A 141 16.33 7.83 -22.66
C GLU A 141 16.60 6.41 -22.16
N ARG A 142 15.62 5.51 -22.23
CA ARG A 142 15.79 4.09 -21.86
C ARG A 142 16.81 3.38 -22.76
N GLU A 143 16.76 3.63 -24.06
CA GLU A 143 17.70 3.06 -25.03
C GLU A 143 19.12 3.58 -24.80
N GLN A 144 19.29 4.89 -24.64
CA GLN A 144 20.59 5.50 -24.29
C GLN A 144 21.14 4.97 -22.97
N ASN A 145 20.26 4.81 -21.98
CA ASN A 145 20.64 4.25 -20.69
C ASN A 145 21.09 2.79 -20.80
N LYS A 146 20.35 1.97 -21.58
CA LYS A 146 20.71 0.58 -21.84
C LYS A 146 22.06 0.50 -22.56
N ALA A 147 22.28 1.35 -23.57
CA ALA A 147 23.54 1.42 -24.31
C ALA A 147 24.74 1.71 -23.40
N LYS A 148 24.63 2.67 -22.47
CA LYS A 148 25.70 2.96 -21.50
C LYS A 148 25.97 1.81 -20.53
N LEU A 149 24.92 1.10 -20.09
CA LEU A 149 25.08 -0.08 -19.23
C LEU A 149 25.74 -1.23 -19.97
N THR A 150 25.40 -1.46 -21.24
CA THR A 150 26.07 -2.48 -22.07
C THR A 150 27.51 -2.11 -22.37
N GLU A 151 27.81 -0.84 -22.66
CA GLU A 151 29.17 -0.37 -22.88
C GLU A 151 30.04 -0.55 -21.61
N ALA A 152 29.52 -0.26 -20.42
CA ALA A 152 30.23 -0.49 -19.17
C ALA A 152 30.50 -1.99 -18.93
N LYS A 153 29.54 -2.87 -19.23
CA LYS A 153 29.73 -4.32 -19.13
C LYS A 153 30.80 -4.82 -20.10
N GLN A 154 30.78 -4.38 -21.36
CA GLN A 154 31.81 -4.73 -22.34
C GLN A 154 33.20 -4.27 -21.92
N LYS A 155 33.32 -3.07 -21.34
CA LYS A 155 34.61 -2.60 -20.77
C LYS A 155 35.08 -3.47 -19.61
N ASN A 156 34.17 -3.98 -18.78
CA ASN A 156 34.52 -4.92 -17.70
C ASN A 156 34.96 -6.28 -18.23
N GLU A 157 34.32 -6.79 -19.28
CA GLU A 157 34.67 -8.07 -19.90
C GLU A 157 36.02 -8.00 -20.64
N ASN A 158 36.32 -6.86 -21.26
CA ASN A 158 37.57 -6.63 -21.97
C ASN A 158 38.76 -6.32 -21.05
N ASP A 159 38.52 -5.78 -19.85
CA ASP A 159 39.58 -5.44 -18.90
C ASP A 159 40.06 -6.68 -18.12
N LYS A 160 41.06 -7.37 -18.70
CA LYS A 160 41.72 -8.54 -18.09
C LYS A 160 42.53 -8.21 -16.84
N SER A 161 42.72 -6.93 -16.50
CA SER A 161 43.53 -6.50 -15.35
C SER A 161 42.91 -6.91 -14.00
N GLY A 162 41.58 -7.07 -13.91
CA GLY A 162 40.86 -7.42 -12.67
C GLY A 162 40.91 -6.37 -11.54
N LYS A 163 41.72 -5.30 -11.68
CA LYS A 163 41.94 -4.27 -10.66
C LYS A 163 40.84 -3.21 -10.59
N HIS A 164 40.12 -3.02 -11.70
CA HIS A 164 39.14 -1.93 -11.83
C HIS A 164 37.81 -2.46 -12.34
N LEU A 165 36.74 -1.76 -11.97
CA LEU A 165 35.41 -1.93 -12.53
C LEU A 165 34.95 -0.62 -13.18
N TYR A 166 34.38 -0.73 -14.37
CA TYR A 166 33.66 0.34 -15.06
C TYR A 166 32.20 0.30 -14.61
N ILE A 167 31.76 1.36 -13.93
CA ILE A 167 30.40 1.50 -13.45
C ILE A 167 29.75 2.75 -14.04
N VAL A 168 28.44 2.67 -14.29
CA VAL A 168 27.65 3.80 -14.77
C VAL A 168 27.16 4.61 -13.58
N ARG A 169 27.54 5.89 -13.50
CA ARG A 169 27.13 6.82 -12.44
C ARG A 169 26.44 8.05 -13.00
N GLY A 170 25.65 8.71 -12.12
CA GLY A 170 24.91 9.92 -12.44
C GLY A 170 23.42 9.66 -12.70
N PRO A 171 22.62 10.75 -12.77
CA PRO A 171 21.20 10.65 -13.08
C PRO A 171 21.00 10.17 -14.53
N PRO A 172 19.84 9.59 -14.89
CA PRO A 172 19.58 9.02 -16.22
C PRO A 172 19.99 9.90 -17.41
N TRP A 173 19.69 11.20 -17.35
CA TRP A 173 19.98 12.19 -18.40
C TRP A 173 21.46 12.58 -18.50
N ALA A 174 22.27 12.34 -17.47
CA ALA A 174 23.69 12.72 -17.43
C ALA A 174 24.61 11.56 -17.00
N ARG A 175 24.25 10.32 -17.36
CA ARG A 175 25.05 9.14 -17.02
C ARG A 175 26.43 9.18 -17.65
N LYS A 176 27.46 8.86 -16.86
CA LYS A 176 28.85 8.72 -17.29
C LYS A 176 29.40 7.37 -16.84
N ILE A 177 30.28 6.79 -17.64
CA ILE A 177 31.03 5.59 -17.24
C ILE A 177 32.26 6.07 -16.47
N ILE A 178 32.41 5.61 -15.24
CA ILE A 178 33.58 5.89 -14.41
C ILE A 178 34.33 4.59 -14.13
N ARG A 179 35.65 4.68 -14.00
CA ARG A 179 36.53 3.59 -13.60
C ARG A 179 36.73 3.66 -12.09
N VAL A 180 36.44 2.60 -11.37
CA VAL A 180 36.62 2.51 -9.91
C VAL A 180 37.51 1.30 -9.56
N PRO A 181 38.35 1.39 -8.52
CA PRO A 181 39.03 0.22 -7.96
C PRO A 181 38.03 -0.80 -7.42
N LYS A 182 38.28 -2.09 -7.62
CA LYS A 182 37.36 -3.17 -7.22
C LYS A 182 37.16 -3.28 -5.70
N GLU A 183 38.17 -2.89 -4.93
CA GLU A 183 38.14 -2.87 -3.45
C GLU A 183 37.08 -1.90 -2.87
N ILE A 184 36.77 -0.80 -3.58
CA ILE A 184 35.85 0.24 -3.10
C ILE A 184 34.37 -0.16 -3.30
N GLU A 185 34.09 -1.10 -4.21
CA GLU A 185 32.72 -1.54 -4.46
C GLU A 185 32.17 -2.45 -3.35
N GLN A 186 33.03 -3.14 -2.61
CA GLN A 186 32.63 -4.05 -1.53
C GLN A 186 32.18 -3.34 -0.24
N CYS A 187 32.42 -2.02 -0.12
CA CYS A 187 32.10 -1.24 1.09
C CYS A 187 30.80 -0.40 1.01
N LYS A 188 29.91 -0.64 0.03
CA LYS A 188 28.66 0.13 -0.17
C LYS A 188 27.45 -0.75 -0.39
#